data_AF-A0A318TL66-F1
#
_entry.id   AF-A0A318TL66-F1
#
_cell.length_a   1.000
_cell.length_b   1.000
_cell.length_c   1.000
_cell.angle_alpha   90.00
_cell.angle_beta   90.00
_cell.angle_gamma   90.00
#
_symmetry.space_group_name_H-M   'P 1'
#
loop_
_entity.id
_entity.type
_entity.pdbx_description
1 polymer ?
#
loop_
_entity_poly.entity_id
_entity_poly.type
_entity_poly.pdbx_seq_one_letter_code
_entity_poly.pdbx_strand_id
1 'polypeptide(L)' 'MKGRRNRTKQQLSLEQRLFAFSEQCRQQAKQTTDETLRNNLEQRVRSTEATLGLIAWLGSRDGRR' A
#
# COMPACT_ATOMS: atom_id res chain seq x y z
N MET A 1 -10.94 17.46 -29.99
CA MET A 1 -9.79 17.45 -29.04
C MET A 1 -9.54 16.02 -28.51
N LYS A 2 -8.72 15.23 -29.22
CA LYS A 2 -8.31 13.88 -28.80
C LYS A 2 -6.92 13.97 -28.15
N GLY A 3 -6.85 14.31 -26.87
CA GLY A 3 -5.57 14.59 -26.21
C GLY A 3 -5.48 14.24 -24.72
N ARG A 4 -6.37 13.39 -24.19
CA ARG A 4 -6.37 13.08 -22.75
C ARG A 4 -6.48 11.60 -22.40
N ARG A 5 -6.20 10.70 -23.35
CA ARG A 5 -6.32 9.23 -23.17
C ARG A 5 -4.97 8.52 -23.21
N ASN A 6 -3.95 9.04 -22.54
CA ASN A 6 -2.65 8.35 -22.48
C ASN A 6 -1.83 8.56 -21.19
N ARG A 7 -2.35 9.26 -20.18
CA ARG A 7 -1.75 9.24 -18.82
C ARG A 7 -2.20 8.04 -17.98
N THR A 8 -3.12 7.26 -18.53
CA THR A 8 -3.75 6.05 -17.98
C THR A 8 -2.96 4.77 -18.28
N LYS A 9 -1.67 4.88 -18.61
CA LYS A 9 -0.76 3.73 -18.64
C LYS A 9 -0.08 3.64 -17.28
N GLN A 10 -0.66 2.83 -16.40
CA GLN A 10 0.02 2.12 -15.31
C GLN A 10 0.60 2.97 -14.16
N GLN A 11 -0.16 3.89 -13.58
CA GLN A 11 0.00 4.12 -12.14
C GLN A 11 -0.91 3.13 -11.43
N LEU A 12 -0.31 2.13 -10.78
CA LEU A 12 -0.98 1.24 -9.83
C LEU A 12 -1.89 2.06 -8.91
N SER A 13 -3.07 1.52 -8.56
CA SER A 13 -3.96 2.18 -7.61
C SER A 13 -3.19 2.45 -6.30
N LEU A 14 -3.62 3.44 -5.52
CA LEU A 14 -2.99 3.71 -4.22
C LEU A 14 -2.93 2.43 -3.37
N GLU A 15 -4.00 1.63 -3.37
CA GLU A 15 -4.06 0.36 -2.65
C GLU A 15 -3.04 -0.66 -3.18
N GLN A 16 -2.90 -0.79 -4.50
CA GLN A 16 -1.91 -1.67 -5.11
C GLN A 16 -0.47 -1.26 -4.77
N ARG A 17 -0.19 0.04 -4.71
CA ARG A 17 1.13 0.56 -4.30
C ARG A 17 1.41 0.31 -2.83
N LEU A 18 0.42 0.53 -1.97
CA LEU A 18 0.52 0.24 -0.53
C LEU A 18 0.72 -1.27 -0.29
N PHE A 19 -0.02 -2.11 -1.01
CA PHE A 19 0.13 -3.56 -0.93
C PHE A 19 1.52 -4.02 -1.38
N ALA A 20 2.02 -3.52 -2.52
CA ALA A 20 3.36 -3.85 -2.99
C ALA A 20 4.45 -3.38 -1.99
N PHE A 21 4.26 -2.21 -1.38
CA PHE A 21 5.16 -1.69 -0.36
C PHE A 21 5.19 -2.56 0.90
N SER A 22 4.03 -3.00 1.41
CA SER A 22 3.98 -3.86 2.60
C SER A 22 4.62 -5.23 2.33
N GLU A 23 4.39 -5.80 1.14
CA GLU A 23 5.06 -7.05 0.72
C GLU A 23 6.58 -6.89 0.65
N GLN A 24 7.08 -5.78 0.09
CA GLN A 24 8.51 -5.49 0.05
C GLN A 24 9.10 -5.38 1.47
N CYS A 25 8.43 -4.68 2.39
CA CYS A 25 8.87 -4.59 3.77
C CYS A 25 8.89 -5.95 4.47
N ARG A 26 7.88 -6.82 4.24
CA ARG A 26 7.86 -8.19 4.78
C ARG A 26 9.02 -9.03 4.25
N GLN A 27 9.34 -8.91 2.96
CA GLN A 27 10.48 -9.64 2.37
C GLN A 27 11.80 -9.16 2.97
N GLN A 28 12.00 -7.85 3.11
CA GLN A 28 13.20 -7.29 3.74
C GLN A 28 13.32 -7.70 5.22
N ALA A 29 12.21 -7.75 5.95
CA ALA A 29 12.18 -8.17 7.35
C ALA A 29 12.59 -9.65 7.53
N LYS A 30 12.29 -10.51 6.54
CA LYS A 30 12.72 -11.92 6.53
C LYS A 30 14.20 -12.10 6.19
N GLN A 31 14.78 -11.15 5.45
CA GLN A 31 16.17 -11.23 4.97
C GLN A 31 17.16 -10.57 5.92
N THR A 32 16.71 -9.65 6.78
CA THR A 32 17.58 -8.96 7.73
C THR A 32 17.79 -9.78 9.00
N THR A 33 19.03 -9.77 9.50
CA THR A 33 19.40 -10.27 10.84
C THR A 33 19.43 -9.16 11.89
N ASP A 34 19.33 -7.90 11.47
CA ASP A 34 19.24 -6.75 12.38
C ASP A 34 17.81 -6.64 12.94
N GLU A 35 17.70 -6.83 14.25
CA GLU A 35 16.44 -6.79 15.00
C GLU A 35 15.79 -5.41 15.00
N THR A 36 16.57 -4.33 15.05
CA THR A 36 16.05 -2.97 15.01
C THR A 36 15.48 -2.67 13.63
N LEU A 37 16.19 -3.04 12.57
CA LEU A 37 15.70 -2.90 11.21
C LEU A 37 14.44 -3.74 10.98
N ARG A 38 14.42 -4.99 11.48
CA ARG A 38 13.26 -5.86 11.39
C ARG A 38 12.02 -5.25 12.06
N ASN A 39 12.15 -4.77 13.30
CA ASN A 39 11.06 -4.14 14.05
C ASN A 39 10.51 -2.91 13.31
N ASN A 40 11.39 -2.09 12.74
CA ASN A 40 10.98 -0.94 11.93
C ASN A 40 10.20 -1.35 10.67
N LEU A 41 10.64 -2.40 9.98
CA LEU A 41 9.96 -2.93 8.80
C LEU A 41 8.59 -3.51 9.17
N GLU A 42 8.50 -4.26 10.26
CA GLU A 42 7.23 -4.79 10.78
C GLU A 42 6.26 -3.67 11.16
N GLN A 43 6.74 -2.58 11.78
CA GLN A 43 5.91 -1.41 12.08
C GLN A 43 5.37 -0.74 10.80
N ARG A 44 6.21 -0.63 9.76
CA ARG A 44 5.77 -0.09 8.46
C ARG A 44 4.69 -0.96 7.81
N VAL A 45 4.81 -2.28 7.90
CA VAL A 45 3.80 -3.23 7.41
C VAL A 45 2.47 -3.00 8.12
N ARG A 46 2.46 -2.96 9.46
CA ARG A 46 1.23 -2.73 10.26
C ARG A 46 0.56 -1.40 9.92
N SER A 47 1.34 -0.33 9.79
CA SER A 47 0.82 1.00 9.41
C SER A 47 0.18 0.99 8.01
N THR A 48 0.81 0.27 7.08
CA THR A 48 0.31 0.14 5.70
C THR A 48 -1.00 -0.65 5.65
N GLU A 49 -1.10 -1.74 6.41
CA GLU A 49 -2.34 -2.53 6.54
C GLU A 49 -3.48 -1.72 7.16
N ALA A 50 -3.20 -0.94 8.21
CA ALA A 50 -4.19 -0.04 8.80
C ALA A 50 -4.70 0.99 7.78
N THR A 51 -3.79 1.55 6.97
CA THR A 51 -4.15 2.50 5.91
C THR A 51 -5.05 1.86 4.85
N LEU A 52 -4.73 0.63 4.42
CA LEU A 52 -5.57 -0.14 3.50
C LEU A 52 -6.96 -0.39 4.08
N GLY A 53 -7.06 -0.74 5.37
CA GLY A 53 -8.33 -0.91 6.06
C GLY A 53 -9.17 0.38 6.10
N LEU A 54 -8.54 1.53 6.35
CA LEU A 54 -9.21 2.83 6.32
C LEU A 54 -9.73 3.20 4.93
N ILE A 55 -8.95 2.93 3.87
CA ILE A 55 -9.37 3.15 2.49
C ILE A 55 -10.61 2.29 2.17
N ALA A 56 -10.57 1.01 2.51
CA ALA A 56 -11.70 0.10 2.30
C ALA A 56 -12.95 0.56 3.08
N TRP A 57 -12.78 0.98 4.34
CA TRP A 57 -13.88 1.50 5.15
C TRP A 57 -14.51 2.76 4.55
N LEU A 58 -13.70 3.74 4.13
CA LEU A 58 -14.18 4.96 3.49
C LEU A 58 -14.91 4.66 2.16
N GLY A 59 -14.34 3.81 1.31
CA GLY A 59 -14.98 3.39 0.05
C GLY A 59 -16.34 2.73 0.27
N SER A 60 -16.48 1.92 1.33
CA SER A 60 -17.76 1.28 1.69
C SER A 60 -18.83 2.27 2.22
N ARG A 61 -18.41 3.45 2.68
CA ARG A 61 -19.30 4.48 3.22
C ARG A 61 -19.83 5.39 2.12
N ASP A 62 -19.00 5.72 1.14
CA ASP A 62 -19.43 6.51 -0.02
C ASP A 62 -20.39 5.72 -0.93
N GLY A 63 -20.29 4.40 -1.00
CA GLY A 63 -21.23 3.55 -1.74
C GLY A 63 -22.60 3.34 -1.07
N ARG A 64 -22.80 3.84 0.16
CA ARG A 64 -24.08 3.75 0.91
C ARG A 64 -24.91 5.03 0.88
N ARG A 65 -24.46 6.08 0.18
CA ARG A 65 -25.25 7.29 -0.13
C ARG A 65 -25.80 7.22 -1.54
#